data_AF-A0A7J9W6K3-F1
#
_entry.id   AF-A0A7J9W6K3-F1
#
_cell.length_a   1.000
_cell.length_b   1.000
_cell.length_c   1.000
_cell.angle_alpha   90.00
_cell.angle_beta   90.00
_cell.angle_gamma   90.00
#
_symmetry.space_group_name_H-M   'P 1'
#
loop_
_entity.id
_entity.type
_entity.pdbx_description
1 polymer ?
#
loop_
_entity_poly.entity_id
_entity_poly.type
_entity_poly.pdbx_seq_one_letter_code
_entity_poly.pdbx_strand_id
1 'polypeptide(L)'
;MGRFLTSYGRAGYEHEGYAAQVLDDGSLTSEHSNETAARMIGQVIAACDCGWVGTTRYPTREECDEAAEELALQEWEHNHVRPVLEQHQRAQTTRLQRLLRELADQLTTTGQSDPPLVDRLDRILRALDKATQLAHQLREQAEHQHPTQKG
;
A
#
# COMPACT_ATOMS: atom_id res chain seq x y z
N MET A 1 5.01 -10.99 7.93
CA MET A 1 3.75 -10.31 7.56
C MET A 1 3.68 -8.93 8.21
N GLY A 2 3.95 -7.86 7.46
CA GLY A 2 3.93 -6.49 8.00
C GLY A 2 2.52 -6.06 8.41
N ARG A 3 2.39 -5.39 9.55
CA ARG A 3 1.14 -4.75 10.03
C ARG A 3 0.50 -3.79 9.01
N PHE A 4 1.23 -3.41 7.97
CA PHE A 4 0.79 -2.48 6.93
C PHE A 4 -0.32 -3.05 6.04
N LEU A 5 -0.30 -4.34 5.68
CA LEU A 5 -1.26 -4.89 4.71
C LEU A 5 -2.66 -5.13 5.28
N THR A 6 -2.75 -5.43 6.58
CA THR A 6 -4.01 -5.82 7.23
C THR A 6 -5.01 -4.66 7.32
N SER A 7 -4.55 -3.40 7.27
CA SER A 7 -5.41 -2.22 7.33
C SER A 7 -6.11 -1.88 6.01
N TYR A 8 -5.70 -2.50 4.88
CA TYR A 8 -6.24 -2.22 3.54
C TYR A 8 -7.14 -3.34 2.98
N GLY A 9 -7.42 -4.37 3.77
CA GLY A 9 -8.34 -5.45 3.40
C GLY A 9 -7.89 -6.19 2.13
N ARG A 10 -8.84 -6.50 1.24
CA ARG A 10 -8.57 -7.28 0.01
C ARG A 10 -7.50 -6.66 -0.90
N ALA A 11 -7.47 -5.32 -1.00
CA ALA A 11 -6.46 -4.63 -1.80
C ALA A 11 -5.04 -4.86 -1.24
N GLY A 12 -4.89 -5.00 0.08
CA GLY A 12 -3.61 -5.35 0.70
C GLY A 12 -3.14 -6.76 0.35
N TYR A 13 -4.07 -7.73 0.33
CA TYR A 13 -3.74 -9.13 -0.01
C TYR A 13 -3.33 -9.30 -1.47
N GLU A 14 -3.92 -8.55 -2.41
CA GLU A 14 -3.56 -8.60 -3.84
C GLU A 14 -2.16 -8.03 -4.12
N HIS A 15 -1.54 -7.39 -3.12
CA HIS A 15 -0.22 -6.78 -3.21
C HIS A 15 0.79 -7.36 -2.21
N GLU A 16 0.63 -8.61 -1.77
CA GLU A 16 1.61 -9.27 -0.91
C GLU A 16 3.01 -9.25 -1.56
N GLY A 17 4.00 -8.80 -0.79
CA GLY A 17 5.38 -8.64 -1.24
C GLY A 17 6.33 -9.64 -0.61
N TYR A 18 7.37 -9.99 -1.35
CA TYR A 18 8.39 -10.93 -0.93
C TYR A 18 9.76 -10.57 -1.51
N ALA A 19 10.82 -11.04 -0.88
CA ALA A 19 12.17 -10.99 -1.41
C ALA A 19 12.39 -12.19 -2.34
N ALA A 20 12.32 -11.98 -3.65
CA ALA A 20 12.52 -13.02 -4.63
C ALA A 20 14.01 -13.32 -4.79
N GLN A 21 14.38 -14.59 -4.73
CA GLN A 21 15.72 -15.07 -5.04
C GLN A 21 15.98 -14.98 -6.54
N VAL A 22 17.19 -14.57 -6.92
CA VAL A 22 17.61 -14.49 -8.31
C VAL A 22 18.37 -15.76 -8.71
N LEU A 23 17.95 -16.36 -9.82
CA LEU A 23 18.59 -17.54 -10.39
C LEU A 23 19.67 -17.17 -11.43
N ASP A 24 20.48 -18.16 -11.80
CA ASP A 24 21.59 -18.08 -12.76
C ASP A 24 21.19 -17.66 -14.18
N ASP A 25 19.94 -17.94 -14.58
CA ASP A 25 19.33 -17.48 -15.84
C ASP A 25 18.66 -16.10 -15.73
N GLY A 26 18.72 -15.48 -14.55
CA GLY A 26 18.12 -14.18 -14.24
C GLY A 26 16.64 -14.24 -13.89
N SER A 27 16.01 -15.41 -13.88
CA SER A 27 14.64 -15.58 -13.38
C SER A 27 14.55 -15.38 -11.86
N LEU A 28 13.33 -15.14 -11.39
CA LEU A 28 13.02 -14.85 -9.99
C LEU A 28 12.18 -15.98 -9.40
N THR A 29 12.45 -16.34 -8.16
CA THR A 29 11.65 -17.34 -7.44
C THR A 29 11.47 -17.00 -5.97
N SER A 30 10.32 -17.33 -5.42
CA SER A 30 10.07 -17.40 -3.98
C SER A 30 10.15 -18.85 -3.45
N GLU A 31 10.31 -19.83 -4.34
CA GLU A 31 10.34 -21.24 -4.00
C GLU A 31 11.74 -21.70 -3.58
N HIS A 32 11.81 -22.34 -2.42
CA HIS A 32 13.03 -22.95 -1.92
C HIS A 32 12.98 -24.48 -2.08
N SER A 33 13.84 -25.00 -2.95
CA SER A 33 14.04 -26.42 -3.22
C SER A 33 15.53 -26.68 -3.50
N ASN A 34 15.98 -27.94 -3.45
CA ASN A 34 17.37 -28.26 -3.80
C ASN A 34 17.74 -27.81 -5.23
N GLU A 35 16.77 -27.83 -6.15
CA GLU A 35 16.97 -27.39 -7.53
C GLU A 35 17.11 -25.86 -7.62
N THR A 36 16.21 -25.11 -6.98
CA THR A 36 16.28 -23.64 -7.00
C THR A 36 17.50 -23.13 -6.23
N ALA A 37 17.80 -23.71 -5.06
CA ALA A 37 18.96 -23.37 -4.24
C ALA A 37 20.28 -23.50 -5.00
N ALA A 38 20.48 -24.60 -5.75
CA ALA A 38 21.68 -24.81 -6.56
C ALA A 38 21.87 -23.78 -7.68
N ARG A 39 20.81 -23.04 -8.04
CA ARG A 39 20.79 -22.03 -9.11
C ARG A 39 20.80 -20.60 -8.58
N MET A 40 20.64 -20.38 -7.27
CA MET A 40 20.63 -19.03 -6.69
C MET A 40 22.01 -18.38 -6.81
N ILE A 41 22.05 -17.11 -7.18
CA ILE A 41 23.32 -16.35 -7.37
C ILE A 41 23.69 -15.47 -6.17
N GLY A 42 23.05 -15.68 -5.02
CA GLY A 42 23.31 -14.89 -3.80
C GLY A 42 22.78 -13.46 -3.91
N GLN A 43 21.60 -13.28 -4.50
CA GLN A 43 20.94 -11.98 -4.62
C GLN A 43 19.44 -12.14 -4.45
N VAL A 44 18.82 -11.16 -3.79
CA VAL A 44 17.36 -11.01 -3.73
C VAL A 44 16.92 -9.70 -4.35
N ILE A 45 15.68 -9.66 -4.81
CA ILE A 45 15.01 -8.47 -5.35
C ILE A 45 13.60 -8.37 -4.79
N ALA A 46 13.12 -7.15 -4.58
CA ALA A 46 11.73 -6.94 -4.19
C ALA A 46 10.77 -7.47 -5.28
N ALA A 47 9.75 -8.21 -4.90
CA ALA A 47 8.72 -8.69 -5.81
C ALA A 47 7.34 -8.66 -5.14
N CYS A 48 6.29 -8.74 -5.95
CA CYS A 48 4.91 -8.72 -5.50
C CYS A 48 4.05 -9.67 -6.35
N ASP A 49 3.04 -10.29 -5.74
CA ASP A 49 2.12 -11.21 -6.42
C ASP A 49 1.35 -10.58 -7.59
N CYS A 50 1.19 -9.26 -7.60
CA CYS A 50 0.59 -8.55 -8.74
C CYS A 50 1.52 -8.47 -9.98
N GLY A 51 2.74 -9.00 -9.89
CA GLY A 51 3.75 -9.00 -10.96
C GLY A 51 4.70 -7.79 -10.94
N TRP A 52 4.58 -6.90 -9.95
CA TRP A 52 5.55 -5.83 -9.77
C TRP A 52 6.90 -6.37 -9.26
N VAL A 53 7.98 -5.82 -9.80
CA VAL A 53 9.36 -6.17 -9.44
C VAL A 53 10.12 -4.87 -9.15
N GLY A 54 10.92 -4.90 -8.09
CA GLY A 54 11.83 -3.83 -7.72
C GLY A 54 12.93 -3.64 -8.74
N THR A 55 13.78 -2.66 -8.47
CA THR A 55 14.89 -2.28 -9.34
C THR A 55 16.25 -2.58 -8.72
N THR A 56 16.29 -2.79 -7.41
CA THR A 56 17.53 -3.02 -6.68
C THR A 56 17.74 -4.49 -6.40
N ARG A 57 18.92 -5.00 -6.75
CA ARG A 57 19.36 -6.34 -6.35
C ARG A 57 20.20 -6.21 -5.09
N TYR A 58 19.79 -6.89 -4.03
CA TYR A 58 20.46 -6.89 -2.75
C TYR A 58 21.32 -8.16 -2.63
N PRO A 59 22.66 -8.03 -2.52
CA PRO A 59 23.52 -9.19 -2.30
C PRO A 59 23.19 -9.87 -0.98
N THR A 60 23.13 -11.21 -0.98
CA THR A 60 22.97 -12.01 0.23
C THR A 60 24.31 -12.63 0.63
N ARG A 61 24.59 -12.70 1.94
CA ARG A 61 25.78 -13.37 2.47
C ARG A 61 25.59 -14.87 2.65
N GLU A 62 24.35 -15.29 2.86
CA GLU A 62 23.92 -16.67 3.03
C GLU A 62 22.48 -16.83 2.48
N GLU A 63 21.97 -18.06 2.38
CA GLU A 63 20.67 -18.35 1.76
C GLU A 63 19.49 -17.65 2.44
N CYS A 64 19.63 -17.22 3.70
CA CYS A 64 18.63 -16.50 4.48
C CYS A 64 19.21 -15.22 5.09
N ASP A 65 19.64 -14.27 4.24
CA ASP A 65 20.13 -12.96 4.68
C ASP A 65 18.96 -12.02 5.01
N GLU A 66 18.58 -11.99 6.30
CA GLU A 66 17.48 -11.15 6.81
C GLU A 66 17.66 -9.67 6.49
N ALA A 67 18.90 -9.17 6.42
CA ALA A 67 19.16 -7.76 6.13
C ALA A 67 18.87 -7.44 4.66
N ALA A 68 19.22 -8.34 3.74
CA ALA A 68 18.88 -8.20 2.34
C ALA A 68 17.36 -8.34 2.09
N GLU A 69 16.70 -9.26 2.80
CA GLU A 69 15.24 -9.41 2.77
C GLU A 69 14.53 -8.14 3.26
N GLU A 70 14.94 -7.60 4.42
CA GLU A 70 14.39 -6.36 4.98
C GLU A 70 14.51 -5.19 4.00
N LEU A 71 15.67 -5.03 3.34
CA LEU A 71 15.86 -3.98 2.34
C LEU A 71 14.97 -4.15 1.10
N ALA A 72 14.82 -5.39 0.59
CA ALA A 72 13.92 -5.68 -0.51
C ALA A 72 12.45 -5.40 -0.13
N LEU A 73 12.04 -5.77 1.08
CA LEU A 73 10.70 -5.48 1.59
C LEU A 73 10.48 -3.99 1.80
N GLN A 74 11.49 -3.23 2.24
CA GLN A 74 11.41 -1.78 2.33
C GLN A 74 11.24 -1.12 0.96
N GLU A 75 11.93 -1.61 -0.08
CA GLU A 75 11.75 -1.17 -1.47
C GLU A 75 10.32 -1.44 -1.96
N TRP A 76 9.82 -2.67 -1.77
CA TRP A 76 8.44 -3.03 -2.09
C TRP A 76 7.43 -2.13 -1.36
N GLU A 77 7.62 -1.89 -0.06
CA GLU A 77 6.72 -1.04 0.71
C GLU A 77 6.67 0.38 0.16
N HIS A 78 7.83 1.00 -0.02
CA HIS A 78 7.91 2.42 -0.40
C HIS A 78 7.60 2.68 -1.87
N ASN A 79 8.09 1.83 -2.76
CA ASN A 79 8.02 2.08 -4.20
C ASN A 79 6.80 1.44 -4.86
N HIS A 80 6.12 0.51 -4.18
CA HIS A 80 5.00 -0.21 -4.76
C HIS A 80 3.74 -0.16 -3.91
N VAL A 81 3.69 -0.93 -2.83
CA VAL A 81 2.40 -1.22 -2.17
C VAL A 81 1.85 0.02 -1.46
N ARG A 82 2.69 0.84 -0.82
CA ARG A 82 2.20 2.07 -0.17
C ARG A 82 1.59 3.04 -1.18
N PRO A 83 2.26 3.44 -2.28
CA PRO A 83 1.63 4.27 -3.30
C PRO A 83 0.30 3.74 -3.82
N VAL A 84 0.23 2.45 -4.13
CA VAL A 84 -0.97 1.81 -4.69
C VAL A 84 -2.13 1.84 -3.69
N LEU A 85 -1.88 1.43 -2.45
CA LEU A 85 -2.92 1.36 -1.42
C LEU A 85 -3.42 2.74 -1.00
N GLU A 86 -2.53 3.73 -0.93
CA GLU A 86 -2.90 5.11 -0.67
C GLU A 86 -3.73 5.71 -1.81
N GLN A 87 -3.36 5.44 -3.07
CA GLN A 87 -4.17 5.86 -4.23
C GLN A 87 -5.56 5.22 -4.19
N HIS A 88 -5.63 3.92 -3.90
CA HIS A 88 -6.90 3.21 -3.77
C HIS A 88 -7.77 3.81 -2.65
N GLN A 89 -7.19 4.09 -1.48
CA GLN A 89 -7.89 4.71 -0.37
C GLN A 89 -8.43 6.11 -0.75
N ARG A 90 -7.61 6.96 -1.41
CA ARG A 90 -8.06 8.28 -1.88
C ARG A 90 -9.23 8.16 -2.86
N ALA A 91 -9.18 7.20 -3.79
CA ALA A 91 -10.26 6.96 -4.75
C ALA A 91 -11.55 6.51 -4.05
N GLN A 92 -11.45 5.61 -3.07
CA GLN A 92 -12.60 5.15 -2.29
C GLN A 92 -13.24 6.30 -1.48
N THR A 93 -12.43 7.12 -0.80
CA THR A 93 -12.92 8.29 -0.06
C THR A 93 -13.62 9.27 -0.99
N THR A 94 -13.02 9.60 -2.14
CA THR A 94 -13.62 10.51 -3.13
C THR A 94 -14.96 9.97 -3.64
N ARG A 95 -15.03 8.66 -3.92
CA ARG A 95 -16.28 7.99 -4.34
C ARG A 95 -17.35 8.06 -3.26
N LEU A 96 -16.99 7.79 -2.00
CA LEU A 96 -17.93 7.84 -0.87
C LEU A 96 -18.48 9.26 -0.66
N GLN A 97 -17.61 10.27 -0.68
CA GLN A 97 -18.03 11.68 -0.58
C GLN A 97 -19.00 12.06 -1.70
N ARG A 98 -18.73 11.64 -2.94
CA ARG A 98 -19.65 11.88 -4.07
C ARG A 98 -21.02 11.22 -3.83
N LEU A 99 -21.05 9.94 -3.45
CA LEU A 99 -22.31 9.22 -3.20
C LEU A 99 -23.12 9.83 -2.05
N LEU A 100 -22.46 10.28 -0.98
CA LEU A 100 -23.13 10.94 0.14
C LEU A 100 -23.73 12.30 -0.27
N ARG A 101 -23.04 13.07 -1.11
CA ARG A 101 -23.58 14.33 -1.67
C ARG A 101 -24.77 14.07 -2.59
N GLU A 102 -24.65 13.11 -3.51
CA GLU A 102 -25.75 12.71 -4.39
C GLU A 102 -26.99 12.28 -3.60
N LEU A 103 -26.82 11.54 -2.50
CA LEU A 103 -27.92 11.15 -1.62
C LEU A 103 -28.56 12.34 -0.91
N ALA A 104 -27.76 13.27 -0.40
CA ALA A 104 -28.26 14.48 0.26
C ALA A 104 -29.05 15.38 -0.72
N ASP A 105 -28.54 15.54 -1.94
CA ASP A 105 -29.21 16.29 -3.01
C ASP A 105 -30.55 15.64 -3.41
N GLN A 106 -30.58 14.30 -3.54
CA GLN A 106 -31.81 13.56 -3.85
C GLN A 106 -32.89 13.73 -2.77
N LEU A 107 -32.53 13.66 -1.49
CA LEU A 107 -33.47 13.84 -0.37
C LEU A 107 -34.01 15.28 -0.29
N THR A 108 -33.19 16.25 -0.69
CA THR A 108 -33.59 17.66 -0.72
C THR A 108 -34.51 17.94 -1.91
N THR A 109 -34.20 17.38 -3.08
CA THR A 109 -34.90 17.64 -4.34
C THR A 109 -36.25 16.91 -4.44
N THR A 110 -36.37 15.71 -3.85
CA THR A 110 -37.62 14.92 -3.90
C THR A 110 -38.69 15.38 -2.90
N GLY A 111 -38.41 16.40 -2.08
CA GLY A 111 -39.32 16.85 -1.02
C GLY A 111 -39.51 15.82 0.11
N GLN A 112 -38.79 14.69 0.08
CA GLN A 112 -38.68 13.69 1.15
C GLN A 112 -37.63 14.10 2.19
N SER A 113 -37.51 15.40 2.45
CA SER A 113 -36.54 15.92 3.38
C SER A 113 -36.97 15.56 4.80
N ASP A 114 -36.38 14.50 5.36
CA ASP A 114 -36.33 14.28 6.79
C ASP A 114 -35.16 15.12 7.33
N PRO A 115 -35.40 16.30 7.93
CA PRO A 115 -34.32 17.24 8.29
C PRO A 115 -33.23 16.61 9.16
N PRO A 116 -33.54 15.74 10.15
CA PRO A 116 -32.56 14.95 10.89
C PRO A 116 -31.63 14.08 10.04
N LEU A 117 -32.10 13.53 8.91
CA LEU A 117 -31.29 12.67 8.05
C LEU A 117 -30.29 13.50 7.23
N VAL A 118 -30.75 14.62 6.65
CA VAL A 118 -29.89 15.55 5.90
C VAL A 118 -28.78 16.09 6.81
N ASP A 119 -29.14 16.50 8.03
CA ASP A 119 -28.19 16.94 9.06
C ASP A 119 -27.13 15.88 9.41
N ARG A 120 -27.53 14.60 9.47
CA ARG A 120 -26.61 13.48 9.75
C ARG A 120 -25.65 13.26 8.58
N LEU A 121 -26.14 13.32 7.34
CA LEU A 121 -25.31 13.19 6.14
C LEU A 121 -24.27 14.33 6.07
N ASP A 122 -24.70 15.55 6.36
CA ASP A 122 -23.83 16.72 6.43
C ASP A 122 -22.71 16.57 7.48
N ARG A 123 -23.05 16.04 8.66
CA ARG A 123 -22.04 15.77 9.70
C ARG A 123 -21.05 14.69 9.28
N ILE A 124 -21.53 13.63 8.61
CA ILE A 124 -20.67 12.56 8.09
C ILE A 124 -19.71 13.13 7.04
N LEU A 125 -20.21 13.93 6.10
CA LEU A 125 -19.39 14.59 5.07
C LEU A 125 -18.28 15.45 5.70
N ARG A 126 -18.62 16.33 6.65
CA ARG A 126 -17.64 17.18 7.35
C ARG A 126 -16.62 16.36 8.15
N ALA A 127 -17.05 15.28 8.79
CA ALA A 127 -16.16 14.39 9.52
C ALA A 127 -15.16 13.68 8.58
N LEU A 128 -15.62 13.23 7.42
CA LEU A 128 -14.77 12.62 6.38
C LEU A 128 -13.77 13.61 5.80
N ASP A 129 -14.19 14.84 5.50
CA ASP A 129 -13.29 15.90 5.03
C ASP A 129 -12.20 16.20 6.06
N LYS A 130 -12.57 16.35 7.34
CA LYS A 130 -11.62 16.60 8.43
C LYS A 130 -10.65 15.43 8.60
N ALA A 131 -11.12 14.19 8.54
CA ALA A 131 -10.27 13.01 8.64
C ALA A 131 -9.27 12.94 7.47
N THR A 132 -9.73 13.27 6.25
CA THR A 132 -8.88 13.30 5.05
C THR A 132 -7.79 14.37 5.15
N GLN A 133 -8.14 15.57 5.65
CA GLN A 133 -7.17 16.65 5.89
C GLN A 133 -6.13 16.27 6.95
N LEU A 134 -6.55 15.69 8.08
CA LEU A 134 -5.63 15.25 9.12
C LEU A 134 -4.68 14.17 8.63
N ALA A 135 -5.17 13.21 7.83
CA ALA A 135 -4.33 12.17 7.23
C ALA A 135 -3.27 12.77 6.30
N HIS A 136 -3.62 13.79 5.51
CA HIS A 136 -2.66 14.52 4.66
C HIS A 136 -1.58 15.20 5.50
N GLN A 137 -1.98 15.93 6.55
CA GLN A 137 -1.04 16.65 7.43
C GLN A 137 -0.07 15.71 8.15
N LEU A 138 -0.57 14.58 8.68
CA LEU A 138 0.28 13.59 9.35
C LEU A 138 1.29 12.96 8.38
N ARG A 139 0.88 12.73 7.12
CA ARG A 139 1.78 12.24 6.08
C ARG A 139 2.87 13.24 5.76
N GLU A 140 2.51 14.50 5.53
CA GLU A 140 3.49 15.56 5.28
C GLU A 140 4.48 15.66 6.46
N GLN A 141 4.00 15.59 7.70
CA GLN A 141 4.87 15.59 8.88
C GLN A 141 5.82 14.40 8.92
N ALA A 142 5.34 13.19 8.62
CA ALA A 142 6.19 11.99 8.57
C ALA A 142 7.26 12.10 7.48
N GLU A 143 6.91 12.62 6.29
CA GLU A 143 7.85 12.84 5.19
C GLU A 143 8.93 13.89 5.55
N HIS A 144 8.59 14.93 6.32
CA HIS A 144 9.54 15.95 6.78
C HIS A 144 10.42 15.49 7.97
N GLN A 145 9.99 14.49 8.74
CA GLN A 145 10.75 13.95 9.88
C GLN A 145 11.81 12.91 9.49
N HIS A 146 11.78 12.40 8.26
CA HIS A 146 12.81 11.51 7.70
C HIS A 146 13.63 12.23 6.62
N PRO A 147 14.58 13.13 6.97
CA PRO A 147 15.55 13.60 6.00
C PRO A 147 16.40 12.40 5.58
N THR A 148 16.43 12.13 4.27
CA THR A 148 17.33 11.20 3.58
C THR A 148 18.66 11.02 4.31
N GLN A 149 18.86 9.86 4.95
CA GLN A 149 20.22 9.40 5.25
C GLN A 149 20.87 9.04 3.91
N LYS A 150 21.50 10.04 3.29
CA LYS A 150 22.59 9.83 2.34
C LYS A 150 23.86 9.63 3.16
N GLY A 151 24.33 8.40 3.22
CA GLY A 151 25.64 8.01 3.77
C GLY A 151 26.16 6.84 2.96
#